data_AF-A0A832Z9H6-F1
#
_entry.id   AF-A0A832Z9H6-F1
#
_cell.length_a   1.000
_cell.length_b   1.000
_cell.length_c   1.000
_cell.angle_alpha   90.00
_cell.angle_beta   90.00
_cell.angle_gamma   90.00
#
_symmetry.space_group_name_H-M   'P 1'
#
loop_
_entity.id
_entity.type
_entity.pdbx_description
1 polymer ?
#
loop_
_entity_poly.entity_id
_entity_poly.type
_entity_poly.pdbx_seq_one_letter_code
_entity_poly.pdbx_strand_id
1 'polypeptide(L)'
;FGKVNLAPYTAVRTPLRKGEWVYIIIAPVLLSIIAFILAFTLQSPWWGIVFVFNTSGLAGDLLILMIIGKMPDDALIVDEGIVMKSTHKFPRISRRVSVIIKILALALLLIILKFRVEVVVAK
;
A
#
# COMPACT_ATOMS: atom_id res chain seq x y z
N PHE A 1 -19.30 -13.71 12.60
CA PHE A 1 -19.16 -12.43 11.88
C PHE A 1 -17.76 -12.35 11.30
N GLY A 2 -17.64 -12.63 9.99
CA GLY A 2 -16.37 -12.71 9.28
C GLY A 2 -15.79 -11.33 9.02
N LYS A 3 -14.53 -11.12 9.39
CA LYS A 3 -13.75 -9.96 8.94
C LYS A 3 -13.52 -10.14 7.44
N VAL A 4 -14.22 -9.36 6.63
CA VAL A 4 -13.91 -9.27 5.19
C VAL A 4 -12.56 -8.56 5.10
N ASN A 5 -11.51 -9.33 4.84
CA ASN A 5 -10.18 -8.78 4.64
C ASN A 5 -10.12 -8.23 3.20
N LEU A 6 -10.44 -6.95 3.06
CA LEU A 6 -10.51 -6.25 1.78
C LEU A 6 -9.12 -5.95 1.18
N ALA A 7 -8.05 -6.29 1.89
CA ALA A 7 -6.69 -6.16 1.40
C ALA A 7 -6.14 -7.57 1.11
N PRO A 8 -5.85 -7.92 -0.16
CA PRO A 8 -5.22 -9.18 -0.50
C PRO A 8 -3.72 -9.10 -0.19
N TYR A 9 -3.36 -8.81 1.06
CA TYR A 9 -2.01 -9.11 1.54
C TYR A 9 -2.02 -10.58 1.91
N THR A 10 -1.45 -11.40 1.03
CA THR A 10 -1.09 -12.78 1.36
C THR A 10 -0.11 -12.74 2.52
N ALA A 11 -0.52 -13.25 3.68
CA ALA A 11 0.37 -13.36 4.83
C ALA A 11 1.67 -14.06 4.43
N VAL A 12 2.80 -13.35 4.51
CA VAL A 12 4.13 -13.91 4.25
C VAL A 12 4.65 -14.51 5.55
N ARG A 13 4.26 -15.78 5.79
CA ARG A 13 4.60 -16.52 7.00
C ARG A 13 6.03 -17.05 7.03
N THR A 14 6.70 -17.03 5.88
CA THR A 14 8.12 -17.35 5.77
C THR A 14 8.92 -16.14 6.23
N PRO A 15 9.88 -16.29 7.16
CA PRO A 15 10.78 -15.20 7.53
C PRO A 15 11.64 -14.81 6.33
N LEU A 16 11.52 -13.55 5.90
CA LEU A 16 12.32 -12.99 4.82
C LEU A 16 13.23 -11.89 5.34
N ARG A 17 14.38 -11.73 4.72
CA ARG A 17 15.29 -10.61 4.98
C ARG A 17 14.67 -9.30 4.51
N LYS A 18 15.10 -8.19 5.10
CA LYS A 18 14.75 -6.84 4.67
C LYS A 18 14.80 -6.64 3.15
N GLY A 19 15.89 -7.09 2.50
CA GLY A 19 16.06 -6.91 1.05
C GLY A 19 14.98 -7.62 0.22
N GLU A 20 14.59 -8.82 0.63
CA GLU A 20 13.52 -9.61 -0.02
C GLU A 20 12.16 -8.93 0.17
N TRP A 21 11.91 -8.39 1.36
CA TRP A 21 10.71 -7.59 1.65
C TRP A 21 10.61 -6.32 0.80
N VAL A 22 11.72 -5.64 0.53
CA VAL A 22 11.74 -4.46 -0.34
C VAL A 22 11.22 -4.81 -1.73
N TYR A 23 11.61 -5.95 -2.30
CA TYR A 23 11.10 -6.39 -3.61
C TYR A 23 9.60 -6.69 -3.59
N ILE A 24 9.11 -7.34 -2.53
CA ILE A 24 7.69 -7.63 -2.36
C ILE A 24 6.87 -6.36 -2.33
N ILE A 25 7.33 -5.34 -1.59
CA ILE A 25 6.62 -4.06 -1.44
C ILE A 25 6.70 -3.22 -2.73
N ILE A 26 7.80 -3.32 -3.49
CA ILE A 26 7.96 -2.58 -4.76
C ILE A 26 7.16 -3.23 -5.90
N ALA A 27 6.90 -4.53 -5.87
CA ALA A 27 6.20 -5.24 -6.94
C ALA A 27 4.81 -4.63 -7.27
N PRO A 28 3.94 -4.32 -6.28
CA PRO A 28 2.71 -3.56 -6.53
C PRO A 28 2.98 -2.19 -7.18
N VAL A 29 4.00 -1.44 -6.77
CA VAL A 29 4.32 -0.13 -7.36
C VAL A 29 4.56 -0.27 -8.87
N LEU A 30 5.40 -1.24 -9.26
CA LEU A 30 5.72 -1.50 -10.67
C LEU A 30 4.49 -1.96 -11.45
N LEU A 31 3.69 -2.84 -10.86
CA LEU A 31 2.45 -3.31 -11.48
C LEU A 31 1.46 -2.15 -11.69
N SER A 32 1.39 -1.19 -10.76
CA SER A 32 0.55 0.00 -10.92
C SER A 32 0.99 0.88 -12.08
N ILE A 33 2.30 1.08 -12.26
CA ILE A 33 2.83 1.84 -13.40
C ILE A 33 2.45 1.16 -14.73
N ILE A 34 2.64 -0.16 -14.82
CA ILE A 34 2.29 -0.93 -16.02
C ILE A 34 0.78 -0.86 -16.26
N ALA A 35 -0.04 -1.08 -15.24
CA ALA A 35 -1.50 -1.03 -15.35
C ALA A 35 -1.99 0.35 -15.78
N PHE A 36 -1.39 1.43 -15.27
CA PHE A 36 -1.69 2.80 -15.70
C PHE A 36 -1.38 3.02 -17.18
N ILE A 37 -0.17 2.62 -17.63
CA ILE A 37 0.23 2.74 -19.03
C ILE A 37 -0.76 1.98 -19.91
N LEU A 38 -1.09 0.73 -19.58
CA LEU A 38 -2.04 -0.08 -20.35
C LEU A 38 -3.45 0.51 -20.35
N ALA A 39 -3.93 1.02 -19.22
CA ALA A 39 -5.23 1.68 -19.14
C ALA A 39 -5.30 2.89 -20.06
N PHE A 40 -4.24 3.71 -20.07
CA PHE A 40 -4.16 4.91 -20.88
C PHE A 40 -4.00 4.60 -22.37
N THR A 41 -3.06 3.71 -22.74
CA THR A 41 -2.78 3.40 -24.15
C THR A 41 -3.90 2.62 -24.81
N LEU A 42 -4.56 1.72 -24.07
CA LEU A 42 -5.62 0.87 -24.61
C LEU A 42 -7.03 1.42 -24.34
N GLN A 43 -7.15 2.56 -23.64
CA GLN A 43 -8.43 3.12 -23.18
C GLN A 43 -9.29 2.06 -22.48
N SER A 44 -8.64 1.20 -21.69
CA SER A 44 -9.24 -0.03 -21.15
C SER A 44 -9.72 0.16 -19.72
N PRO A 45 -11.04 0.06 -19.45
CA PRO A 45 -11.56 0.14 -18.09
C PRO A 45 -11.02 -0.96 -17.17
N TRP A 46 -10.75 -2.15 -17.73
CA TRP A 46 -10.17 -3.27 -16.98
C TRP A 46 -8.83 -2.91 -16.35
N TRP A 47 -7.90 -2.38 -17.16
CA TRP A 47 -6.60 -1.94 -16.65
C TRP A 47 -6.70 -0.74 -15.70
N GLY A 48 -7.71 0.12 -15.91
CA GLY A 48 -8.04 1.19 -14.96
C GLY A 48 -8.44 0.66 -13.58
N ILE A 49 -9.27 -0.39 -13.54
CA ILE A 49 -9.65 -1.08 -12.29
C ILE A 49 -8.41 -1.71 -11.63
N VAL A 50 -7.59 -2.44 -12.40
CA VAL A 50 -6.34 -3.04 -11.89
C VAL A 50 -5.44 -1.96 -11.28
N PHE A 51 -5.26 -0.84 -11.96
CA PHE A 51 -4.48 0.29 -11.46
C PHE A 51 -5.06 0.85 -10.15
N VAL A 52 -6.36 1.10 -10.07
CA VAL A 52 -7.00 1.66 -8.86
C VAL A 52 -6.85 0.72 -7.67
N PHE A 53 -7.17 -0.57 -7.84
CA PHE A 53 -7.06 -1.55 -6.76
C PHE A 53 -5.62 -1.72 -6.29
N ASN A 54 -4.68 -1.86 -7.22
CA ASN A 54 -3.28 -2.07 -6.90
C ASN A 54 -2.63 -0.81 -6.28
N THR A 55 -3.11 0.38 -6.61
CA THR A 55 -2.62 1.65 -6.04
C THR A 55 -3.27 1.97 -4.69
N SER A 56 -4.43 1.39 -4.36
CA SER A 56 -5.14 1.67 -3.09
C SER A 56 -4.32 1.34 -1.84
N GLY A 57 -3.44 0.33 -1.92
CA GLY A 57 -2.54 -0.10 -0.84
C GLY A 57 -1.21 0.65 -0.77
N LEU A 58 -0.87 1.44 -1.79
CA LEU A 58 0.47 2.00 -2.01
C LEU A 58 0.97 2.87 -0.86
N ALA A 59 0.08 3.61 -0.21
CA ALA A 59 0.45 4.45 0.94
C ALA A 59 0.93 3.61 2.14
N GLY A 60 0.31 2.45 2.37
CA GLY A 60 0.73 1.50 3.39
C GLY A 60 2.07 0.87 3.05
N ASP A 61 2.22 0.44 1.79
CA ASP A 61 3.46 -0.12 1.25
C ASP A 61 4.65 0.83 1.41
N LEU A 62 4.49 2.09 0.99
CA LEU A 62 5.54 3.10 1.14
C LEU A 62 5.89 3.35 2.61
N LEU A 63 4.90 3.35 3.50
CA LEU A 63 5.15 3.50 4.93
C LEU A 63 5.96 2.31 5.49
N ILE A 64 5.59 1.07 5.14
CA ILE A 64 6.33 -0.12 5.54
C ILE A 64 7.74 -0.09 4.95
N LEU A 65 7.90 0.29 3.69
CA LEU A 65 9.20 0.44 3.03
C LEU A 65 10.10 1.44 3.77
N MET A 66 9.55 2.59 4.19
CA MET A 66 10.29 3.60 4.96
C MET A 66 10.74 3.09 6.34
N ILE A 67 9.97 2.19 6.95
CA ILE A 67 10.30 1.58 8.26
C ILE A 67 11.36 0.50 8.06
N ILE A 68 11.11 -0.46 7.17
CA ILE A 68 11.97 -1.60 6.89
C ILE A 68 13.31 -1.15 6.30
N GLY A 69 13.33 -0.08 5.49
CA GLY A 69 14.55 0.50 4.93
C GLY A 69 15.58 0.93 5.98
N LYS A 70 15.15 1.24 7.20
CA LYS A 70 16.01 1.63 8.33
C LYS A 70 16.43 0.45 9.22
N MET A 71 15.97 -0.76 8.92
CA MET A 71 16.34 -1.96 9.67
C MET A 71 17.70 -2.51 9.19
N PRO A 72 18.40 -3.27 10.05
CA PRO A 72 19.57 -4.06 9.65
C PRO A 72 19.26 -5.03 8.50
N ASP A 73 20.25 -5.34 7.66
CA ASP A 73 20.04 -6.19 6.47
C ASP A 73 19.82 -7.68 6.82
N ASP A 74 20.26 -8.11 7.99
CA ASP A 74 20.01 -9.43 8.56
C ASP A 74 18.66 -9.54 9.29
N ALA A 75 17.90 -8.44 9.37
CA ALA A 75 16.59 -8.48 10.00
C ALA A 75 15.63 -9.37 9.23
N LEU A 76 15.18 -10.43 9.89
CA LEU A 76 14.10 -11.31 9.43
C LEU A 76 12.76 -10.73 9.84
N ILE A 77 11.83 -10.67 8.88
CA ILE A 77 10.52 -10.06 9.02
C ILE A 77 9.46 -11.05 8.52
N VAL A 78 8.35 -11.15 9.24
CA VAL A 78 7.21 -12.03 8.98
C VAL A 78 5.93 -11.20 9.02
N ASP A 79 5.04 -11.40 8.05
CA ASP A 79 3.71 -10.80 8.06
C ASP A 79 2.66 -11.89 8.25
N GLU A 80 1.95 -11.84 9.39
CA GLU A 80 0.88 -12.78 9.72
C GLU A 80 -0.48 -12.34 9.15
N GLY A 81 -0.53 -11.27 8.35
CA GLY A 81 -1.72 -10.69 7.73
C GLY A 81 -2.49 -9.74 8.63
N ILE A 82 -2.21 -9.76 9.94
CA ILE A 82 -2.76 -8.82 10.93
C ILE A 82 -1.69 -8.10 11.74
N VAL A 83 -0.49 -8.68 11.80
CA VAL A 83 0.65 -8.20 12.59
C VAL A 83 1.91 -8.55 11.82
N MET A 84 2.81 -7.58 11.72
CA MET A 84 4.16 -7.79 11.24
C MET A 84 5.10 -8.01 12.42
N LYS A 85 5.86 -9.09 12.40
CA LYS A 85 6.87 -9.44 13.41
C LYS A 85 8.25 -9.34 12.81
N SER A 86 9.24 -9.00 13.64
CA SER A 86 10.63 -9.03 13.22
C SER A 86 11.52 -9.49 14.37
N THR A 87 12.65 -10.11 13.99
CA THR A 87 13.78 -10.40 14.89
C THR A 87 14.39 -9.15 15.49
N HIS A 88 14.26 -8.01 14.82
CA HIS A 88 14.77 -6.72 15.26
C HIS A 88 13.62 -5.77 15.60
N LYS A 89 13.90 -4.81 16.48
CA LYS A 89 12.93 -3.79 16.85
C LYS A 89 12.63 -2.89 15.66
N PHE A 90 11.35 -2.71 15.35
CA PHE A 90 10.94 -1.76 14.32
C PHE A 90 11.40 -0.32 14.68
N PRO A 91 12.02 0.40 13.75
CA PRO A 91 12.37 1.80 13.91
C PRO A 91 11.12 2.63 14.23
N ARG A 92 11.22 3.53 15.21
CA ARG A 92 10.13 4.44 15.52
C ARG A 92 9.97 5.48 14.41
N ILE A 93 8.74 5.69 13.97
CA ILE A 93 8.39 6.81 13.10
C ILE A 93 8.60 8.09 13.90
N SER A 94 9.30 9.08 13.33
CA SER A 94 9.52 10.35 14.01
C SER A 94 8.19 11.09 14.20
N ARG A 95 8.08 11.88 15.28
CA ARG A 95 6.86 12.66 15.57
C ARG A 95 6.46 13.55 14.39
N ARG A 96 7.44 14.14 13.71
CA ARG A 96 7.23 14.98 12.51
C ARG A 96 6.57 14.20 11.38
N VAL A 97 7.10 13.03 11.03
CA VAL A 97 6.54 12.17 9.96
C VAL A 97 5.13 11.71 10.34
N SER A 98 4.91 11.31 11.60
CA SER A 98 3.57 10.93 12.07
C SER A 98 2.55 12.07 11.96
N VAL A 99 2.94 13.30 12.32
CA VAL A 99 2.08 14.49 12.18
C VAL A 99 1.78 14.76 10.71
N ILE A 100 2.78 14.70 9.82
CA ILE A 100 2.59 14.89 8.38
C ILE A 100 1.61 13.87 7.82
N ILE A 101 1.76 12.58 8.15
CA ILE A 101 0.84 11.52 7.71
C ILE A 101 -0.59 11.81 8.17
N LYS A 102 -0.78 12.24 9.43
CA LYS A 102 -2.10 12.59 9.95
C LYS A 102 -2.72 13.78 9.23
N ILE A 103 -1.93 14.83 8.95
CA ILE A 103 -2.40 16.00 8.20
C ILE A 103 -2.80 15.61 6.78
N LEU A 104 -1.98 14.83 6.08
CA LEU A 104 -2.28 14.35 4.73
C LEU A 104 -3.53 13.47 4.70
N ALA A 105 -3.68 12.56 5.66
CA ALA A 105 -4.89 11.73 5.79
C ALA A 105 -6.14 12.57 6.04
N LEU A 106 -6.05 13.59 6.90
CA LEU A 106 -7.16 14.50 7.16
C LEU A 106 -7.52 15.34 5.92
N ALA A 107 -6.52 15.88 5.22
CA ALA A 107 -6.74 16.63 3.98
C ALA A 107 -7.40 15.76 2.90
N LEU A 108 -6.92 14.52 2.72
CA LEU A 108 -7.51 13.56 1.79
C LEU A 108 -8.98 13.25 2.15
N LEU A 109 -9.27 13.02 3.44
CA LEU A 109 -10.64 12.81 3.91
C LEU A 109 -11.55 14.01 3.58
N LEU A 110 -11.08 15.24 3.81
CA LEU A 110 -11.84 16.45 3.50
C LEU A 110 -12.07 16.62 1.99
N ILE A 111 -11.12 16.21 1.14
CA ILE A 111 -11.28 16.22 -0.32
C ILE A 111 -12.34 15.20 -0.74
N ILE A 112 -12.27 13.97 -0.23
CA ILE A 112 -13.25 12.91 -0.52
C ILE A 112 -14.65 13.33 -0.09
N LEU A 113 -14.81 13.95 1.08
CA LEU A 113 -16.11 14.44 1.56
C LEU A 113 -16.71 15.55 0.68
N LYS A 114 -15.88 16.27 -0.08
CA LYS A 114 -16.32 17.31 -1.02
C LYS A 114 -16.61 16.75 -2.42
N PHE A 115 -16.21 15.52 -2.72
CA PHE A 115 -16.50 14.87 -4.00
C PHE A 115 -17.98 14.51 -4.07
N ARG A 116 -18.75 15.19 -4.93
CA ARG A 116 -20.08 14.76 -5.32
C ARG A 116 -19.95 13.82 -6.52
N VAL A 117 -20.34 12.56 -6.35
CA VAL A 117 -20.44 11.60 -7.45
C VAL A 117 -21.78 11.81 -8.13
N GLU A 118 -21.79 12.53 -9.27
CA GLU A 118 -22.94 12.55 -10.16
C GLU A 118 -22.86 11.32 -11.07
N VAL A 119 -23.70 10.32 -10.82
CA VAL A 119 -23.80 9.13 -11.67
C VAL A 119 -24.67 9.47 -12.87
N VAL A 120 -24.03 9.78 -14.00
CA VAL A 120 -24.73 9.95 -15.28
C VAL A 120 -24.94 8.56 -15.89
N VAL A 121 -26.18 8.08 -15.90
CA VAL A 121 -26.57 6.88 -16.63
C VAL A 121 -26.77 7.27 -18.10
N ALA A 122 -25.83 6.89 -18.96
CA ALA A 122 -26.03 6.97 -20.40
C ALA A 122 -27.12 5.97 -20.82
N LYS A 123 -28.14 6.45 -21.52
CA LYS A 123 -29.20 5.62 -22.14
C LYS A 123 -28.70 4.93 -23.39
#